data_AF-A0A945EEQ1-F1
#
_entry.id   AF-A0A945EEQ1-F1
#
_cell.length_a   1.000
_cell.length_b   1.000
_cell.length_c   1.000
_cell.angle_alpha   90.00
_cell.angle_beta   90.00
_cell.angle_gamma   90.00
#
_symmetry.space_group_name_H-M   'P 1'
#
loop_
_entity.id
_entity.type
_entity.pdbx_description
1 polymer ?
#
loop_
_entity_poly.entity_id
_entity_poly.type
_entity_poly.pdbx_seq_one_letter_code
_entity_poly.pdbx_strand_id
1 'polypeptide(L)' 'MKTSKDKIEETLSYYTFKSLETLTFINSNSNLTVEEIIEKAKELSVLEYKITALEAAKEN' A
#
# COMPACT_ATOMS: atom_id res chain seq x y z
N MET A 1 7.92 24.22 8.19
CA MET A 1 8.72 23.31 7.34
C MET A 1 8.42 21.90 7.81
N LYS A 2 8.04 20.96 6.93
CA LYS A 2 7.67 19.59 7.32
C LYS A 2 8.90 18.84 7.88
N THR A 3 8.75 18.17 9.01
CA THR A 3 9.77 17.30 9.61
C THR A 3 9.90 15.99 8.84
N SER A 4 10.94 15.20 9.11
CA SER A 4 11.05 13.85 8.55
C SER A 4 9.90 12.94 9.02
N LYS A 5 9.39 13.12 10.24
CA LYS A 5 8.24 12.38 10.75
C LYS A 5 6.96 12.73 10.00
N ASP A 6 6.73 14.02 9.72
CA ASP A 6 5.58 14.48 8.92
C ASP A 6 5.59 13.84 7.52
N LYS A 7 6.78 13.70 6.92
CA LYS A 7 6.96 13.05 5.61
C LYS A 7 6.71 11.54 5.67
N ILE A 8 7.11 10.87 6.74
CA ILE A 8 6.84 9.44 6.96
C ILE A 8 5.33 9.22 7.10
N GLU A 9 4.63 10.05 7.87
CA GLU A 9 3.17 9.94 8.06
C GLU A 9 2.39 10.20 6.78
N GLU A 10 2.79 11.21 6.00
CA GLU A 10 2.19 11.48 4.68
C GLU A 10 2.41 10.31 3.71
N THR A 11 3.61 9.72 3.72
CA THR A 11 3.94 8.58 2.87
C THR A 11 3.19 7.32 3.28
N LEU A 12 3.08 7.05 4.59
CA LEU A 12 2.27 5.96 5.14
C LEU A 12 0.81 6.12 4.70
N SER A 13 0.24 7.31 4.88
CA SER A 13 -1.14 7.60 4.46
C SER A 13 -1.36 7.32 2.97
N TYR A 14 -0.39 7.71 2.12
CA TYR A 14 -0.45 7.45 0.69
C TYR A 14 -0.41 5.94 0.35
N TYR A 15 0.53 5.18 0.92
CA TYR A 15 0.63 3.75 0.63
C TYR A 15 -0.53 2.93 1.21
N THR A 16 -1.04 3.29 2.40
CA THR A 16 -2.24 2.70 2.96
C THR A 16 -3.46 2.97 2.07
N PHE A 17 -3.62 4.20 1.60
CA PHE A 17 -4.69 4.53 0.63
C PHE A 17 -4.59 3.68 -0.64
N LYS A 18 -3.38 3.53 -1.20
CA LYS A 18 -3.17 2.70 -2.40
C LYS A 18 -3.43 1.22 -2.17
N SER A 19 -3.06 0.69 -1.01
CA SER A 19 -3.39 -0.69 -0.64
C SER A 19 -4.90 -0.91 -0.58
N LEU A 20 -5.63 0.03 0.05
CA LEU A 20 -7.09 -0.01 0.13
C LEU A 20 -7.77 0.13 -1.25
N GLU A 21 -7.25 1.00 -2.12
CA GLU A 21 -7.72 1.15 -3.50
C GLU A 21 -7.59 -0.17 -4.27
N THR A 22 -6.42 -0.81 -4.20
CA THR A 22 -6.18 -2.11 -4.86
C THR A 22 -7.06 -3.22 -4.28
N LEU A 23 -7.17 -3.32 -2.95
CA LEU A 23 -8.08 -4.28 -2.30
C LEU A 23 -9.53 -4.07 -2.70
N THR A 24 -9.97 -2.81 -2.74
CA THR A 24 -11.34 -2.46 -3.14
C THR A 24 -11.59 -2.88 -4.58
N PHE A 25 -10.65 -2.59 -5.49
CA PHE A 25 -10.72 -3.04 -6.88
C PHE A 25 -10.84 -4.56 -6.97
N ILE A 26 -9.97 -5.33 -6.29
CA ILE A 26 -10.04 -6.80 -6.33
C ILE A 26 -11.40 -7.28 -5.83
N ASN A 27 -11.85 -6.80 -4.67
CA ASN A 27 -13.06 -7.26 -4.03
C ASN A 27 -14.35 -6.82 -4.74
N SER A 28 -14.32 -5.71 -5.48
CA SER A 28 -15.47 -5.23 -6.25
C SER A 28 -15.63 -5.91 -7.61
N ASN A 29 -14.62 -6.64 -8.09
CA ASN A 29 -14.64 -7.27 -9.40
C ASN A 29 -14.85 -8.78 -9.30
N SER A 30 -15.92 -9.27 -9.94
CA SER A 30 -16.26 -10.70 -9.99
C SER A 30 -15.72 -11.44 -11.22
N ASN A 31 -15.02 -10.74 -12.12
CA ASN A 31 -14.58 -11.25 -13.41
C ASN A 31 -13.10 -10.94 -13.71
N LEU A 32 -12.26 -10.94 -12.69
CA LEU A 32 -10.81 -10.81 -12.88
C LEU A 32 -10.23 -12.12 -13.42
N THR A 33 -9.31 -11.98 -14.37
CA THR A 33 -8.46 -13.08 -14.82
C THR A 33 -7.46 -13.48 -13.74
N VAL A 34 -6.92 -14.68 -13.85
CA VAL A 34 -5.87 -15.16 -12.93
C VAL A 34 -4.64 -14.25 -13.00
N GLU A 35 -4.28 -13.78 -14.19
CA GLU A 35 -3.18 -12.86 -14.42
C GLU A 35 -3.38 -11.52 -13.69
N GLU A 36 -4.57 -10.93 -13.79
CA GLU A 36 -4.91 -9.68 -13.08
C GLU A 36 -4.86 -9.87 -11.56
N ILE A 37 -5.36 -10.99 -11.03
CA ILE A 37 -5.29 -11.30 -9.61
C ILE A 37 -3.83 -11.38 -9.15
N ILE A 38 -2.98 -12.09 -9.91
CA ILE A 38 -1.56 -12.24 -9.59
C ILE A 38 -0.84 -10.88 -9.64
N GLU A 39 -1.13 -10.05 -10.64
CA GLU A 39 -0.55 -8.71 -10.76
C GLU A 39 -0.93 -7.83 -9.57
N LYS A 40 -2.22 -7.78 -9.21
CA LYS A 40 -2.69 -6.98 -8.07
C LYS A 40 -2.19 -7.49 -6.73
N ALA A 41 -2.04 -8.81 -6.56
CA ALA A 41 -1.42 -9.39 -5.36
C ALA A 41 0.06 -8.99 -5.23
N LYS A 42 0.81 -8.95 -6.32
CA LYS A 42 2.21 -8.47 -6.32
C LYS A 42 2.29 -6.98 -5.97
N GLU A 43 1.40 -6.15 -6.52
CA GLU A 43 1.31 -4.72 -6.17
C GLU A 43 1.05 -4.54 -4.67
N LEU A 44 0.10 -5.30 -4.10
CA LEU A 44 -0.20 -5.27 -2.66
C LEU A 44 1.00 -5.67 -1.81
N SER A 45 1.70 -6.75 -2.16
CA SER A 45 2.88 -7.19 -1.41
C SER A 45 3.99 -6.13 -1.37
N VAL A 46 4.20 -5.40 -2.47
CA VAL A 46 5.16 -4.28 -2.51
C VAL A 46 4.71 -3.11 -1.62
N LEU A 47 3.41 -2.80 -1.59
CA LEU A 47 2.87 -1.75 -0.74
C LEU A 47 3.00 -2.12 0.74
N GLU A 48 2.66 -3.35 1.13
CA GLU A 48 2.80 -3.85 2.50
C GLU A 48 4.25 -3.76 2.98
N TYR A 49 5.21 -4.23 2.17
CA TYR A 49 6.63 -4.13 2.50
C TYR A 49 7.06 -2.67 2.78
N LYS A 50 6.63 -1.73 1.93
CA LYS A 50 6.93 -0.30 2.11
C LYS A 50 6.30 0.28 3.37
N ILE A 51 5.05 -0.10 3.67
CA ILE A 51 4.35 0.31 4.88
C ILE A 51 5.11 -0.19 6.12
N THR A 52 5.43 -1.48 6.18
CA THR A 52 6.18 -2.07 7.30
C THR A 52 7.53 -1.39 7.50
N ALA A 53 8.27 -1.12 6.42
CA ALA A 53 9.55 -0.43 6.50
C ALA A 53 9.41 1.01 7.05
N LEU A 54 8.37 1.73 6.65
CA LEU A 54 8.10 3.09 7.14
C LEU A 54 7.60 3.11 8.58
N GLU A 55 6.80 2.13 8.99
CA GLU A 55 6.38 1.97 10.39
C GLU A 55 7.60 1.72 11.29
N ALA A 56 8.49 0.80 10.90
CA ALA A 56 9.75 0.57 11.61
C ALA A 56 10.63 1.84 11.66
N ALA A 57 10.69 2.62 10.57
CA ALA A 57 11.44 3.87 10.53
C ALA A 57 10.79 5.00 11.36
N LYS A 58 9.48 4.95 11.62
CA LYS A 58 8.76 5.92 12.46
C LYS A 58 9.04 5.72 13.94
N GLU A 59 9.27 4.46 14.34
CA GLU A 59 9.54 4.05 15.73
C GLU A 59 10.98 4.30 16.19
N ASN A 60 11.93 4.46 15.26
CA ASN A 60 13.35 4.74 15.52
C ASN A 60 13.71 6.21 15.26
#